data_AF-A0A7W1KX09-F1
#
_entry.id   AF-A0A7W1KX09-F1
#
_cell.length_a   1.000
_cell.length_b   1.000
_cell.length_c   1.000
_cell.angle_alpha   90.00
_cell.angle_beta   90.00
_cell.angle_gamma   90.00
#
_symmetry.space_group_name_H-M   'P 1'
#
loop_
_entity.id
_entity.type
_entity.pdbx_description
1 polymer ?
#
loop_
_entity_poly.entity_id
_entity_poly.type
_entity_poly.pdbx_seq_one_letter_code
_entity_poly.pdbx_strand_id
1 'polypeptide(L)'
;MKNYRIRRSVALALVLLLALVNSACVDLAAIQKFTASATEIGKRFPNLANDLSASCKRQHIYQEVRAAQFQPDRLRAITHPDPDSEEMTKLDGQCKQFTEQQKRLIEANAVLINYLATMGDLAADDLTSYDKGLEGLGSSFTKGNIFNDAEVSAVQGLVGFLLKAASEGYRRKKLKSALEDQNSHIQTLTKALRRLVAQNYILQLQNERDEMRNYYSTSILLYRDYMRQLVARTAEERAQQGQLVQDPLPIIQVKRLWDDEETEIAKKIEAANAYAKALDSIAEGHQKLYESRNNLGSKEVVRTALTYAKTIQSVVEDFRKAF
;
A
#
# COMPACT_ATOMS: atom_id res chain seq x y z
N MET A 1 39.34 30.28 -57.94
CA MET A 1 38.28 29.24 -57.79
C MET A 1 38.60 28.08 -56.83
N LYS A 2 39.87 27.80 -56.46
CA LYS A 2 40.24 26.68 -55.54
C LYS A 2 39.80 26.88 -54.08
N ASN A 3 39.80 28.12 -53.55
CA ASN A 3 39.51 28.38 -52.13
C ASN A 3 38.02 28.27 -51.74
N TYR A 4 37.10 28.27 -52.70
CA TYR A 4 35.65 28.19 -52.42
C TYR A 4 35.19 26.74 -52.17
N ARG A 5 35.87 25.74 -52.77
CA ARG A 5 35.56 24.31 -52.57
C ARG A 5 35.99 23.80 -51.19
N ILE A 6 37.07 24.33 -50.64
CA ILE A 6 37.58 23.92 -49.31
C ILE A 6 36.66 24.43 -48.19
N ARG A 7 36.16 25.66 -48.28
CA ARG A 7 35.22 26.23 -47.28
C ARG A 7 33.87 25.51 -47.23
N ARG A 8 33.33 25.04 -48.36
CA ARG A 8 32.09 24.24 -48.38
C ARG A 8 32.26 22.87 -47.74
N SER A 9 33.42 22.25 -47.91
CA SER A 9 33.70 20.90 -47.38
C SER A 9 33.84 20.91 -45.85
N VAL A 10 34.47 21.94 -45.29
CA VAL A 10 34.60 22.13 -43.84
C VAL A 10 33.26 22.49 -43.18
N ALA A 11 32.45 23.33 -43.82
CA ALA A 11 31.12 23.67 -43.32
C ALA A 11 30.16 22.47 -43.32
N LEU A 12 30.21 21.62 -44.35
CA LEU A 12 29.39 20.40 -44.40
C LEU A 12 29.83 19.38 -43.34
N ALA A 13 31.14 19.23 -43.11
CA ALA A 13 31.67 18.34 -42.08
C ALA A 13 31.31 18.81 -40.66
N LEU A 14 31.30 20.11 -40.38
CA LEU A 14 30.88 20.65 -39.08
C LEU A 14 29.38 20.46 -38.83
N VAL A 15 28.53 20.60 -39.87
CA VAL A 15 27.09 20.38 -39.75
C VAL A 15 26.75 18.90 -39.58
N LEU A 16 27.47 17.98 -40.26
CA LEU A 16 27.32 16.53 -40.03
C LEU A 16 27.83 16.10 -38.64
N LEU A 17 28.93 16.68 -38.15
CA LEU A 17 29.42 16.43 -36.79
C LEU A 17 28.44 16.95 -35.73
N LEU A 18 27.86 18.15 -35.88
CA LEU A 18 26.82 18.65 -34.96
C LEU A 18 25.49 17.86 -35.04
N ALA A 19 25.16 17.26 -36.17
CA ALA A 19 23.96 16.40 -36.31
C ALA A 19 24.15 15.02 -35.66
N LEU A 20 25.38 14.50 -35.59
CA LEU A 20 25.70 13.24 -34.92
C LEU A 20 25.77 13.36 -33.38
N VAL A 21 25.97 14.56 -32.83
CA VAL A 21 25.90 14.77 -31.36
C VAL A 21 24.45 14.94 -30.85
N ASN A 22 23.48 15.20 -31.74
CA ASN A 22 22.08 15.43 -31.37
C ASN A 22 21.15 14.23 -31.61
N SER A 23 21.65 13.09 -32.12
CA SER A 23 20.82 11.92 -32.48
C SER A 23 20.70 10.85 -31.38
N ALA A 24 21.14 11.13 -30.16
CA ALA A 24 20.86 10.30 -28.99
C ALA A 24 19.86 11.00 -28.03
N CYS A 25 18.72 11.43 -28.57
CA CYS A 25 17.50 11.50 -27.77
C CYS A 25 17.13 10.05 -27.40
N VAL A 26 17.83 9.51 -26.42
CA VAL A 26 17.40 8.30 -25.72
C VAL A 26 16.02 8.62 -25.15
N ASP A 27 15.00 8.00 -25.73
CA ASP A 27 13.66 8.00 -25.18
C ASP A 27 13.68 7.21 -23.86
N LEU A 28 13.45 7.90 -22.74
CA LEU A 28 13.41 7.31 -21.40
C LEU A 28 12.01 6.79 -21.04
N ALA A 29 11.15 6.52 -22.03
CA ALA A 29 9.82 5.93 -21.86
C ALA A 29 9.78 4.70 -20.94
N ALA A 30 10.85 3.90 -20.90
CA ALA A 30 10.95 2.76 -19.98
C ALA A 30 10.98 3.18 -18.50
N ILE A 31 11.70 4.28 -18.18
CA ILE A 31 11.73 4.86 -16.84
C ILE A 31 10.37 5.45 -16.50
N GLN A 32 9.74 6.17 -17.44
CA GLN A 32 8.39 6.69 -17.26
C GLN A 32 7.37 5.57 -16.97
N LYS A 33 7.45 4.45 -17.68
CA LYS A 33 6.55 3.32 -17.46
C LYS A 33 6.79 2.66 -16.10
N PHE A 34 8.05 2.53 -15.68
CA PHE A 34 8.40 2.03 -14.35
C PHE A 34 7.83 2.93 -13.26
N THR A 35 8.07 4.24 -13.33
CA THR A 35 7.57 5.19 -12.34
C THR A 35 6.05 5.29 -12.35
N ALA A 36 5.41 5.31 -13.51
CA ALA A 36 3.94 5.32 -13.60
C ALA A 36 3.32 4.09 -12.92
N SER A 37 3.90 2.90 -13.13
CA SER A 37 3.44 1.66 -12.49
C SER A 37 3.63 1.73 -10.96
N ALA A 38 4.78 2.23 -10.51
CA ALA A 38 5.10 2.40 -9.09
C ALA A 38 4.20 3.44 -8.40
N THR A 39 3.89 4.54 -9.08
CA THR A 39 2.96 5.57 -8.61
C THR A 39 1.54 5.02 -8.51
N GLU A 40 1.08 4.24 -9.50
CA GLU A 40 -0.28 3.68 -9.50
C GLU A 40 -0.52 2.71 -8.34
N ILE A 41 0.44 1.83 -8.02
CA ILE A 41 0.32 0.97 -6.83
C ILE A 41 0.33 1.80 -5.54
N GLY A 42 1.15 2.84 -5.47
CA GLY A 42 1.20 3.73 -4.32
C GLY A 42 -0.13 4.43 -4.05
N LYS A 43 -0.88 4.85 -5.09
CA LYS A 43 -2.21 5.49 -4.94
C LYS A 43 -3.24 4.60 -4.24
N ARG A 44 -3.03 3.28 -4.21
CA ARG A 44 -3.91 2.30 -3.56
C ARG A 44 -3.58 2.10 -2.08
N PHE A 45 -2.39 2.48 -1.66
CA PHE A 45 -1.93 2.30 -0.29
C PHE A 45 -2.83 2.93 0.78
N PRO A 46 -3.50 4.09 0.56
CA PRO A 46 -4.45 4.62 1.54
C PRO A 46 -5.56 3.62 1.92
N ASN A 47 -6.02 2.76 1.00
CA ASN A 47 -7.03 1.74 1.32
C ASN A 47 -6.50 0.74 2.37
N LEU A 48 -5.25 0.29 2.19
CA LEU A 48 -4.56 -0.58 3.14
C LEU A 48 -4.36 0.12 4.49
N ALA A 49 -3.83 1.33 4.46
CA ALA A 49 -3.56 2.10 5.67
C ALA A 49 -4.85 2.42 6.45
N ASN A 50 -5.94 2.74 5.76
CA ASN A 50 -7.25 2.98 6.37
C ASN A 50 -7.83 1.71 7.01
N ASP A 51 -7.60 0.54 6.41
CA ASP A 51 -8.07 -0.71 6.97
C ASP A 51 -7.28 -1.15 8.22
N LEU A 52 -6.09 -0.59 8.48
CA LEU A 52 -5.32 -0.90 9.69
C LEU A 52 -6.11 -0.57 10.97
N SER A 53 -6.67 0.63 11.07
CA SER A 53 -7.52 1.02 12.20
C SER A 53 -8.85 0.26 12.17
N ALA A 54 -9.46 0.12 10.99
CA ALA A 54 -10.73 -0.60 10.85
C ALA A 54 -10.63 -2.08 11.27
N SER A 55 -9.51 -2.75 10.99
CA SER A 55 -9.22 -4.12 11.39
C SER A 55 -9.13 -4.27 12.91
N CYS A 56 -8.47 -3.33 13.58
CA CYS A 56 -8.48 -3.27 15.05
C CYS A 56 -9.90 -3.14 15.62
N LYS A 57 -10.72 -2.27 15.00
CA LYS A 57 -12.11 -2.10 15.42
C LYS A 57 -12.91 -3.40 15.27
N ARG A 58 -12.82 -4.06 14.11
CA ARG A 58 -13.49 -5.36 13.86
C ARG A 58 -13.03 -6.44 14.83
N GLN A 59 -11.72 -6.52 15.12
CA GLN A 59 -11.19 -7.44 16.11
C GLN A 59 -11.85 -7.24 17.49
N HIS A 60 -11.92 -6.00 17.98
CA HIS A 60 -12.55 -5.71 19.27
C HIS A 60 -14.06 -5.98 19.27
N ILE A 61 -14.75 -5.74 18.15
CA ILE A 61 -16.17 -6.10 18.02
C ILE A 61 -16.37 -7.61 18.23
N TYR A 62 -15.55 -8.49 17.66
CA TYR A 62 -15.65 -9.94 17.90
C TYR A 62 -15.44 -10.31 19.37
N GLN A 63 -14.51 -9.64 20.06
CA GLN A 63 -14.24 -9.85 21.48
C GLN A 63 -15.44 -9.42 22.33
N GLU A 64 -15.99 -8.24 22.06
CA GLU A 64 -17.10 -7.69 22.84
C GLU A 64 -18.42 -8.43 22.59
N VAL A 65 -18.73 -8.78 21.34
CA VAL A 65 -19.93 -9.57 21.01
C VAL A 65 -19.88 -10.93 21.71
N ARG A 66 -18.71 -11.58 21.76
CA ARG A 66 -18.54 -12.86 22.47
C ARG A 66 -18.74 -12.71 23.99
N ALA A 67 -18.34 -11.59 24.57
CA ALA A 67 -18.51 -11.31 26.00
C ALA A 67 -19.94 -10.87 26.35
N ALA A 68 -20.68 -10.32 25.38
CA ALA A 68 -22.04 -9.86 25.58
C ALA A 68 -23.02 -11.03 25.75
N GLN A 69 -23.92 -10.93 26.72
CA GLN A 69 -25.13 -11.76 26.73
C GLN A 69 -26.02 -11.35 25.55
N PHE A 70 -26.79 -12.29 24.98
CA PHE A 70 -27.61 -12.03 23.80
C PHE A 70 -28.71 -11.01 24.09
N GLN A 71 -28.40 -9.73 23.86
CA GLN A 71 -29.28 -8.58 23.98
C GLN A 71 -29.20 -7.80 22.65
N PRO A 72 -30.25 -7.82 21.81
CA PRO A 72 -30.21 -7.25 20.47
C PRO A 72 -29.75 -5.78 20.42
N ASP A 73 -30.23 -4.94 21.35
CA ASP A 73 -29.85 -3.53 21.41
C ASP A 73 -28.37 -3.36 21.77
N ARG A 74 -27.85 -4.20 22.68
CA ARG A 74 -26.43 -4.19 23.05
C ARG A 74 -25.57 -4.66 21.88
N LEU A 75 -25.98 -5.70 21.17
CA LEU A 75 -25.28 -6.20 19.99
C LEU A 75 -25.24 -5.15 18.88
N ARG A 76 -26.34 -4.42 18.67
CA ARG A 76 -26.37 -3.29 17.73
C ARG A 76 -25.40 -2.19 18.15
N ALA A 77 -25.41 -1.78 19.42
CA ALA A 77 -24.50 -0.76 19.93
C ALA A 77 -23.01 -1.14 19.78
N ILE A 78 -22.67 -2.42 19.94
CA ILE A 78 -21.28 -2.91 19.77
C ILE A 78 -20.90 -2.98 18.29
N THR A 79 -21.77 -3.52 17.43
CA THR A 79 -21.44 -3.78 16.02
C THR A 79 -21.57 -2.55 15.13
N HIS A 80 -22.45 -1.63 15.50
CA HIS A 80 -22.74 -0.40 14.76
C HIS A 80 -22.90 0.78 15.75
N PRO A 81 -21.83 1.13 16.48
CA PRO A 81 -21.86 2.24 17.41
C PRO A 81 -22.11 3.56 16.66
N ASP A 82 -22.98 4.40 17.23
CA ASP A 82 -23.15 5.76 16.72
C ASP A 82 -21.82 6.53 16.86
N PRO A 83 -21.45 7.42 15.92
CA PRO A 83 -20.14 8.11 15.93
C PRO A 83 -19.83 8.85 17.23
N ASP A 84 -20.85 9.39 17.90
CA ASP A 84 -20.72 10.18 19.12
C ASP A 84 -21.00 9.37 20.41
N SER A 85 -21.07 8.04 20.31
CA SER A 85 -21.37 7.14 21.45
C SER A 85 -20.15 6.90 22.35
N GLU A 86 -20.42 6.45 23.58
CA GLU A 86 -19.39 5.97 24.51
C GLU A 86 -18.68 4.74 23.95
N GLU A 87 -19.43 3.82 23.30
CA GLU A 87 -18.88 2.66 22.60
C GLU A 87 -17.87 3.05 21.52
N MET A 88 -18.21 4.03 20.66
CA MET A 88 -17.27 4.50 19.63
C MET A 88 -16.03 5.14 20.26
N THR A 89 -16.21 5.97 21.29
CA THR A 89 -15.09 6.62 22.01
C THR A 89 -14.15 5.59 22.62
N LYS A 90 -14.70 4.53 23.24
CA LYS A 90 -13.91 3.42 23.79
C LYS A 90 -13.16 2.67 22.69
N LEU A 91 -13.83 2.34 21.60
CA LEU A 91 -13.27 1.62 20.47
C LEU A 91 -12.14 2.43 19.79
N ASP A 92 -12.34 3.74 19.61
CA ASP A 92 -11.31 4.66 19.12
C ASP A 92 -10.13 4.76 20.09
N GLY A 93 -10.39 4.77 21.40
CA GLY A 93 -9.34 4.73 22.43
C GLY A 93 -8.48 3.46 22.35
N GLN A 94 -9.11 2.30 22.17
CA GLN A 94 -8.42 1.01 22.04
C GLN A 94 -7.60 0.92 20.75
N CYS A 95 -8.10 1.49 19.66
CA CYS A 95 -7.46 1.47 18.35
C CYS A 95 -6.63 2.73 18.04
N LYS A 96 -6.45 3.63 19.02
CA LYS A 96 -5.81 4.94 18.84
C LYS A 96 -4.45 4.85 18.18
N GLN A 97 -3.63 3.89 18.63
CA GLN A 97 -2.31 3.68 18.06
C GLN A 97 -2.38 3.48 16.54
N PHE A 98 -3.29 2.61 16.06
CA PHE A 98 -3.43 2.27 14.64
C PHE A 98 -3.93 3.46 13.81
N THR A 99 -4.84 4.28 14.37
CA THR A 99 -5.28 5.54 13.74
C THR A 99 -4.13 6.53 13.60
N GLU A 100 -3.25 6.64 14.59
CA GLU A 100 -2.05 7.48 14.51
C GLU A 100 -1.05 6.93 13.48
N GLN A 101 -0.87 5.60 13.41
CA GLN A 101 0.01 4.98 12.40
C GLN A 101 -0.52 5.21 10.98
N GLN A 102 -1.83 5.04 10.77
CA GLN A 102 -2.51 5.19 9.48
C GLN A 102 -2.16 6.52 8.81
N LYS A 103 -2.31 7.64 9.54
CA LYS A 103 -1.98 8.97 9.00
C LYS A 103 -0.53 9.06 8.55
N ARG A 104 0.40 8.60 9.39
CA ARG A 104 1.85 8.65 9.11
C ARG A 104 2.25 7.76 7.94
N LEU A 105 1.62 6.60 7.81
CA LEU A 105 1.80 5.70 6.68
C LEU A 105 1.36 6.38 5.38
N ILE A 106 0.16 6.97 5.36
CA ILE A 106 -0.37 7.67 4.18
C ILE A 106 0.56 8.80 3.76
N GLU A 107 1.01 9.62 4.71
CA GLU A 107 1.96 10.71 4.46
C GLU A 107 3.29 10.20 3.89
N ALA A 108 3.88 9.16 4.49
CA ALA A 108 5.16 8.60 4.04
C ALA A 108 5.07 7.98 2.63
N ASN A 109 3.97 7.27 2.34
CA ASN A 109 3.70 6.74 1.01
C ASN A 109 3.44 7.86 -0.02
N ALA A 110 2.78 8.96 0.38
CA ALA A 110 2.60 10.11 -0.50
C ALA A 110 3.95 10.71 -0.93
N VAL A 111 4.95 10.78 -0.03
CA VAL A 111 6.31 11.21 -0.40
C VAL A 111 6.92 10.28 -1.45
N LEU A 112 6.81 8.97 -1.27
CA LEU A 112 7.31 7.99 -2.23
C LEU A 112 6.65 8.16 -3.61
N ILE A 113 5.32 8.28 -3.65
CA ILE A 113 4.55 8.49 -4.89
C ILE A 113 5.01 9.76 -5.60
N ASN A 114 5.08 10.88 -4.88
CA ASN A 114 5.46 12.16 -5.47
C ASN A 114 6.89 12.14 -6.00
N TYR A 115 7.80 11.48 -5.29
CA TYR A 115 9.16 11.23 -5.78
C TYR A 115 9.16 10.45 -7.10
N LEU A 116 8.43 9.34 -7.16
CA LEU A 116 8.36 8.49 -8.35
C LEU A 116 7.70 9.23 -9.52
N ALA A 117 6.62 9.97 -9.29
CA ALA A 117 5.98 10.80 -10.28
C ALA A 117 6.94 11.87 -10.83
N THR A 118 7.63 12.59 -9.95
CA THR A 118 8.66 13.57 -10.34
C THR A 118 9.79 12.94 -11.16
N MET A 119 10.20 11.71 -10.83
CA MET A 119 11.19 10.97 -11.62
C MET A 119 10.67 10.60 -13.02
N GLY A 120 9.37 10.26 -13.14
CA GLY A 120 8.71 10.02 -14.43
C GLY A 120 8.67 11.27 -15.30
N ASP A 121 8.25 12.38 -14.71
CA ASP A 121 8.21 13.71 -15.33
C ASP A 121 9.60 14.13 -15.85
N LEU A 122 10.63 14.01 -15.02
CA LEU A 122 12.01 14.27 -15.39
C LEU A 122 12.50 13.38 -16.55
N ALA A 123 11.95 12.17 -16.69
CA ALA A 123 12.22 11.26 -17.80
C ALA A 123 11.36 11.53 -19.04
N ALA A 124 10.24 12.24 -18.91
CA ALA A 124 9.34 12.64 -20.00
C ALA A 124 9.66 14.01 -20.60
N ASP A 125 10.64 14.73 -20.04
CA ASP A 125 10.85 16.14 -20.33
C ASP A 125 9.60 17.00 -20.03
N ASP A 126 8.80 16.60 -19.04
CA ASP A 126 7.66 17.33 -18.50
C ASP A 126 7.94 17.69 -17.03
N LEU A 127 7.51 18.86 -16.56
CA LEU A 127 7.64 19.29 -15.15
C LEU A 127 6.33 19.87 -14.62
N THR A 128 5.21 19.56 -15.28
CA THR A 128 3.92 20.18 -14.97
C THR A 128 3.20 19.57 -13.76
N SER A 129 3.62 18.40 -13.24
CA SER A 129 2.85 17.66 -12.23
C SER A 129 3.24 17.86 -10.75
N TYR A 130 4.01 18.91 -10.42
CA TYR A 130 4.37 19.16 -9.01
C TYR A 130 3.14 19.52 -8.15
N ASP A 131 2.79 18.64 -7.21
CA ASP A 131 1.78 18.89 -6.19
C ASP A 131 2.38 19.69 -5.01
N LYS A 132 1.79 20.86 -4.72
CA LYS A 132 2.24 21.76 -3.64
C LYS A 132 1.86 21.25 -2.24
N GLY A 133 1.09 20.16 -2.13
CA GLY A 133 0.65 19.58 -0.86
C GLY A 133 1.74 18.97 0.05
N LEU A 134 3.03 19.09 -0.31
CA LEU A 134 4.16 18.50 0.41
C LEU A 134 4.84 19.47 1.39
N GLU A 135 4.48 20.75 1.37
CA GLU A 135 4.98 21.74 2.33
C GLU A 135 4.54 21.36 3.76
N GLY A 136 5.51 21.23 4.67
CA GLY A 136 5.26 20.85 6.07
C GLY A 136 5.23 19.33 6.34
N LEU A 137 5.26 18.48 5.31
CA LEU A 137 5.23 17.04 5.49
C LEU A 137 6.49 16.52 6.20
N GLY A 138 7.67 17.00 5.81
CA GLY A 138 8.95 16.59 6.42
C GLY A 138 9.07 16.94 7.91
N SER A 139 8.44 18.04 8.35
CA SER A 139 8.37 18.44 9.77
C SER A 139 7.35 17.67 10.59
N SER A 140 6.41 16.96 9.94
CA SER A 140 5.37 16.20 10.65
C SER A 140 5.89 14.87 11.23
N PHE A 141 7.09 14.44 10.84
CA PHE A 141 7.74 13.20 11.27
C PHE A 141 8.66 13.37 12.50
N THR A 142 8.39 14.32 13.39
CA THR A 142 9.19 14.54 14.62
C THR A 142 8.93 13.46 15.68
N LYS A 143 9.95 13.19 16.51
CA LYS A 143 10.11 12.06 17.46
C LYS A 143 8.82 11.48 18.07
N GLY A 144 8.79 10.14 18.20
CA GLY A 144 7.65 9.38 18.75
C GLY A 144 6.74 8.74 17.69
N ASN A 145 7.17 8.70 16.43
CA ASN A 145 6.42 8.10 15.33
C ASN A 145 6.80 6.60 15.15
N ILE A 146 6.10 5.92 14.23
CA ILE A 146 6.36 4.52 13.84
C ILE A 146 7.67 4.30 13.06
N PHE A 147 8.40 5.39 12.80
CA PHE A 147 9.63 5.42 12.03
C PHE A 147 10.83 5.66 12.96
N ASN A 148 11.99 5.09 12.63
CA ASN A 148 13.23 5.44 13.32
C ASN A 148 13.89 6.68 12.71
N ASP A 149 14.93 7.21 13.35
CA ASP A 149 15.61 8.43 12.91
C ASP A 149 16.15 8.36 11.46
N ALA A 150 16.63 7.20 11.02
CA ALA A 150 17.10 7.00 9.66
C ALA A 150 15.94 7.03 8.65
N GLU A 151 14.80 6.43 9.00
CA GLU A 151 13.59 6.43 8.19
C GLU A 151 12.98 7.84 8.09
N VAL A 152 12.96 8.60 9.19
CA VAL A 152 12.55 10.01 9.20
C VAL A 152 13.48 10.85 8.33
N SER A 153 14.78 10.66 8.44
CA SER A 153 15.78 11.35 7.60
C SER A 153 15.58 11.04 6.12
N ALA A 154 15.17 9.81 5.79
CA ALA A 154 14.85 9.42 4.42
C ALA A 154 13.63 10.14 3.86
N VAL A 155 12.55 10.23 4.64
CA VAL A 155 11.37 11.01 4.26
C VAL A 155 11.74 12.48 4.04
N GLN A 156 12.50 13.06 4.97
CA GLN A 156 12.92 14.47 4.89
C GLN A 156 13.84 14.73 3.68
N GLY A 157 14.76 13.82 3.38
CA GLY A 157 15.64 13.90 2.20
C GLY A 157 14.83 13.95 0.90
N LEU A 158 13.84 13.06 0.77
CA LEU A 158 12.96 13.01 -0.41
C LEU A 158 12.10 14.26 -0.54
N VAL A 159 11.50 14.73 0.56
CA VAL A 159 10.76 16.02 0.57
C VAL A 159 11.67 17.18 0.16
N GLY A 160 12.90 17.23 0.69
CA GLY A 160 13.88 18.25 0.34
C GLY A 160 14.28 18.20 -1.14
N PHE A 161 14.38 17.01 -1.73
CA PHE A 161 14.59 16.86 -3.17
C PHE A 161 13.39 17.38 -3.97
N LEU A 162 12.17 17.00 -3.60
CA LEU A 162 10.94 17.41 -4.29
C LEU A 162 10.80 18.94 -4.34
N LEU A 163 11.06 19.62 -3.22
CA LEU A 163 11.06 21.09 -3.15
C LEU A 163 12.12 21.74 -4.04
N LYS A 164 13.28 21.10 -4.22
CA LYS A 164 14.36 21.59 -5.11
C LYS A 164 14.15 21.22 -6.58
N ALA A 165 13.49 20.11 -6.86
CA ALA A 165 13.21 19.67 -8.22
C ALA A 165 12.27 20.65 -8.94
N ALA A 166 11.37 21.30 -8.21
CA ALA A 166 10.42 22.28 -8.74
C ALA A 166 11.07 23.61 -9.21
N SER A 167 12.32 23.92 -8.82
CA SER A 167 12.91 25.26 -9.01
C SER A 167 14.09 25.33 -9.98
N GLU A 168 14.56 24.23 -10.54
CA GLU A 168 15.79 24.19 -11.35
C GLU A 168 15.57 23.68 -12.79
N GLY A 169 16.15 24.38 -13.78
CA GLY A 169 15.85 24.17 -15.20
C GLY A 169 16.58 23.02 -15.93
N TYR A 170 17.54 22.30 -15.32
CA TYR A 170 18.37 21.32 -16.04
C TYR A 170 18.00 19.86 -15.75
N ARG A 171 17.07 19.32 -16.56
CA ARG A 171 16.29 18.09 -16.34
C ARG A 171 17.08 16.79 -16.29
N ARG A 172 17.97 16.52 -17.27
CA ARG A 172 18.76 15.27 -17.30
C ARG A 172 19.73 15.16 -16.12
N LYS A 173 20.34 16.27 -15.72
CA LYS A 173 21.17 16.31 -14.51
C LYS A 173 20.32 16.09 -13.27
N LYS A 174 19.09 16.62 -13.24
CA LYS A 174 18.15 16.37 -12.15
C LYS A 174 17.70 14.93 -12.04
N LEU A 175 17.39 14.25 -13.15
CA LEU A 175 17.11 12.81 -13.12
C LEU A 175 18.31 12.03 -12.57
N LYS A 176 19.52 12.34 -13.04
CA LYS A 176 20.74 11.72 -12.52
C LYS A 176 20.93 11.99 -11.02
N SER A 177 20.76 13.23 -10.57
CA SER A 177 20.82 13.60 -9.15
C SER A 177 19.70 12.94 -8.33
N ALA A 178 18.50 12.79 -8.87
CA ALA A 178 17.41 12.07 -8.22
C ALA A 178 17.81 10.61 -7.96
N LEU A 179 18.40 9.96 -8.95
CA LEU A 179 18.90 8.59 -8.82
C LEU A 179 20.09 8.51 -7.87
N GLU A 180 21.04 9.43 -7.97
CA GLU A 180 22.30 9.40 -7.20
C GLU A 180 22.11 9.78 -5.73
N ASP A 181 21.48 10.92 -5.47
CA ASP A 181 21.39 11.51 -4.15
C ASP A 181 20.27 10.88 -3.31
N GLN A 182 19.23 10.34 -3.94
CA GLN A 182 18.04 9.85 -3.24
C GLN A 182 17.98 8.32 -3.12
N ASN A 183 18.90 7.56 -3.73
CA ASN A 183 18.83 6.09 -3.70
C ASN A 183 18.79 5.55 -2.27
N SER A 184 19.67 6.02 -1.38
CA SER A 184 19.69 5.57 0.03
C SER A 184 18.37 5.87 0.74
N HIS A 185 17.75 7.02 0.46
CA HIS A 185 16.46 7.40 1.03
C HIS A 185 15.32 6.53 0.48
N ILE A 186 15.33 6.19 -0.81
CA ILE A 186 14.36 5.26 -1.41
C ILE A 186 14.48 3.87 -0.81
N GLN A 187 15.69 3.33 -0.70
CA GLN A 187 15.91 2.02 -0.07
C GLN A 187 15.41 2.00 1.38
N THR A 188 15.68 3.08 2.13
CA THR A 188 15.28 3.18 3.53
C THR A 188 13.76 3.30 3.68
N LEU A 189 13.11 4.17 2.90
CA LEU A 189 11.67 4.40 2.98
C LEU A 189 10.86 3.18 2.52
N THR A 190 11.24 2.57 1.39
CA THR A 190 10.55 1.35 0.89
C THR A 190 10.68 0.19 1.88
N LYS A 191 11.86 0.01 2.50
CA LYS A 191 12.06 -0.96 3.57
C LYS A 191 11.20 -0.66 4.80
N ALA A 192 11.08 0.60 5.19
CA ALA A 192 10.25 1.02 6.32
C ALA A 192 8.76 0.74 6.07
N LEU A 193 8.24 1.16 4.91
CA LEU A 193 6.86 0.92 4.51
C LEU A 193 6.57 -0.59 4.42
N ARG A 194 7.50 -1.37 3.85
CA ARG A 194 7.38 -2.83 3.78
C ARG A 194 7.30 -3.44 5.17
N ARG A 195 8.20 -3.03 6.06
CA ARG A 195 8.22 -3.49 7.46
C ARG A 195 6.88 -3.22 8.14
N LEU A 196 6.33 -2.01 7.99
CA LEU A 196 5.08 -1.63 8.63
C LEU A 196 3.88 -2.39 8.05
N VAL A 197 3.83 -2.62 6.73
CA VAL A 197 2.80 -3.47 6.11
C VAL A 197 2.91 -4.91 6.59
N ALA A 198 4.12 -5.48 6.57
CA ALA A 198 4.35 -6.89 6.89
C ALA A 198 4.23 -7.21 8.38
N GLN A 199 4.69 -6.32 9.25
CA GLN A 199 4.75 -6.56 10.70
C GLN A 199 3.54 -6.01 11.44
N ASN A 200 2.95 -4.89 11.00
CA ASN A 200 1.85 -4.29 11.73
C ASN A 200 0.51 -4.66 11.09
N TYR A 201 0.32 -4.40 9.80
CA TYR A 201 -0.98 -4.61 9.17
C TYR A 201 -1.33 -6.09 8.98
N ILE A 202 -0.41 -6.91 8.44
CA ILE A 202 -0.66 -8.34 8.30
C ILE A 202 -0.88 -9.02 9.66
N LEU A 203 -0.11 -8.65 10.68
CA LEU A 203 -0.31 -9.15 12.03
C LEU A 203 -1.69 -8.73 12.59
N GLN A 204 -2.10 -7.49 12.35
CA GLN A 204 -3.41 -7.00 12.78
C GLN A 204 -4.56 -7.77 12.10
N LEU A 205 -4.45 -8.05 10.80
CA LEU A 205 -5.41 -8.90 10.09
C LEU A 205 -5.42 -10.35 10.61
N GLN A 206 -4.27 -10.90 10.99
CA GLN A 206 -4.19 -12.23 11.60
C GLN A 206 -4.87 -12.26 12.97
N ASN A 207 -4.65 -11.24 13.80
CA ASN A 207 -5.33 -11.10 15.08
C ASN A 207 -6.85 -10.95 14.91
N GLU A 208 -7.29 -10.15 13.94
CA GLU A 208 -8.70 -10.05 13.55
C GLU A 208 -9.26 -11.42 13.15
N ARG A 209 -8.53 -12.17 12.30
CA ARG A 209 -8.93 -13.50 11.83
C ARG A 209 -9.09 -14.48 12.97
N ASP A 210 -8.17 -14.48 13.92
CA ASP A 210 -8.20 -15.39 15.06
C ASP A 210 -9.37 -15.08 16.00
N GLU A 211 -9.66 -13.81 16.25
CA GLU A 211 -10.84 -13.41 17.04
C GLU A 211 -12.16 -13.71 16.31
N MET A 212 -12.21 -13.50 14.99
CA MET A 212 -13.34 -13.88 14.14
C MET A 212 -13.61 -15.39 14.20
N ARG A 213 -12.57 -16.22 14.04
CA ARG A 213 -12.66 -17.68 14.14
C ARG A 213 -13.14 -18.11 15.53
N ASN A 214 -12.61 -17.48 16.58
CA ASN A 214 -13.02 -17.77 17.95
C ASN A 214 -14.50 -17.41 18.17
N TYR A 215 -14.94 -16.25 17.69
CA TYR A 215 -16.34 -15.82 17.74
C TYR A 215 -17.27 -16.82 17.04
N TYR A 216 -17.02 -17.17 15.78
CA TYR A 216 -17.90 -18.08 15.04
C TYR A 216 -17.91 -19.51 15.59
N SER A 217 -16.73 -20.05 15.91
CA SER A 217 -16.63 -21.40 16.48
C SER A 217 -17.36 -21.48 17.84
N THR A 218 -17.17 -20.49 18.71
CA THR A 218 -17.90 -20.41 19.98
C THR A 218 -19.41 -20.29 19.76
N SER A 219 -19.85 -19.46 18.80
CA SER A 219 -21.28 -19.28 18.49
C SER A 219 -21.93 -20.58 18.03
N ILE A 220 -21.26 -21.34 17.16
CA ILE A 220 -21.73 -22.66 16.69
C ILE A 220 -21.80 -23.66 17.86
N LEU A 221 -20.79 -23.68 18.73
CA LEU A 221 -20.75 -24.57 19.90
C LEU A 221 -21.89 -24.26 20.88
N LEU A 222 -22.08 -22.98 21.22
CA LEU A 222 -23.15 -22.52 22.11
C LEU A 222 -24.53 -22.84 21.53
N TYR A 223 -24.72 -22.61 20.22
CA TYR A 223 -25.98 -22.96 19.56
C TYR A 223 -26.24 -24.47 19.60
N ARG A 224 -25.23 -25.30 19.31
CA ARG A 224 -25.34 -26.76 19.38
C ARG A 224 -25.70 -27.22 20.79
N ASP A 225 -25.08 -26.65 21.82
CA ASP A 225 -25.33 -27.02 23.20
C ASP A 225 -26.72 -26.54 23.67
N TYR A 226 -27.15 -25.34 23.25
CA TYR A 226 -28.51 -24.85 23.45
C TYR A 226 -29.54 -25.80 22.81
N MET A 227 -29.34 -26.17 21.54
CA MET A 227 -30.24 -27.10 20.85
C MET A 227 -30.26 -28.47 21.51
N ARG A 228 -29.11 -28.98 21.99
CA ARG A 228 -29.06 -30.24 22.75
C ARG A 228 -29.89 -30.16 24.03
N GLN A 229 -29.80 -29.06 24.77
CA GLN A 229 -30.57 -28.86 26.00
C GLN A 229 -32.08 -28.72 25.71
N LEU A 230 -32.45 -27.97 24.67
CA LEU A 230 -33.83 -27.84 24.23
C LEU A 230 -34.40 -29.18 23.80
N VAL A 231 -33.64 -29.96 23.04
CA VAL A 231 -33.98 -31.33 22.66
C VAL A 231 -34.12 -32.23 23.87
N ALA A 232 -33.22 -32.16 24.86
CA ALA A 232 -33.32 -32.98 26.07
C ALA A 232 -34.59 -32.66 26.88
N ARG A 233 -34.89 -31.38 27.10
CA ARG A 233 -36.13 -30.93 27.76
C ARG A 233 -37.38 -31.35 27.01
N THR A 234 -37.37 -31.16 25.68
CA THR A 234 -38.50 -31.55 24.84
C THR A 234 -38.58 -33.05 24.61
N ALA A 235 -37.50 -33.82 24.76
CA ALA A 235 -37.53 -35.29 24.66
C ALA A 235 -38.14 -35.93 25.92
N GLU A 236 -37.96 -35.32 27.10
CA GLU A 236 -38.75 -35.64 28.29
C GLU A 236 -40.25 -35.39 28.04
N GLU A 237 -40.61 -34.31 27.34
CA GLU A 237 -42.01 -33.99 26.95
C GLU A 237 -42.52 -34.79 25.73
N ARG A 238 -41.64 -35.21 24.79
CA ARG A 238 -41.96 -35.82 23.49
C ARG A 238 -41.59 -37.31 23.39
N ALA A 239 -41.17 -37.97 24.46
CA ALA A 239 -41.21 -39.43 24.54
C ALA A 239 -42.61 -40.00 24.20
N GLN A 240 -43.65 -39.15 24.17
CA GLN A 240 -45.01 -39.47 23.68
C GLN A 240 -45.27 -39.15 22.19
N GLN A 241 -44.44 -38.39 21.45
CA GLN A 241 -44.77 -37.89 20.09
C GLN A 241 -43.65 -37.92 19.04
N GLY A 242 -42.54 -38.65 19.24
CA GLY A 242 -41.78 -39.26 18.14
C GLY A 242 -41.12 -38.35 17.08
N GLN A 243 -40.87 -37.06 17.32
CA GLN A 243 -40.17 -36.22 16.34
C GLN A 243 -39.35 -35.10 16.97
N LEU A 244 -38.03 -35.14 16.74
CA LEU A 244 -37.10 -34.04 16.99
C LEU A 244 -36.56 -33.57 15.64
N VAL A 245 -36.94 -32.35 15.24
CA VAL A 245 -36.33 -31.68 14.09
C VAL A 245 -35.21 -30.80 14.64
N GLN A 246 -33.96 -31.19 14.43
CA GLN A 246 -32.86 -30.23 14.48
C GLN A 246 -33.02 -29.34 13.24
N ASP A 247 -33.16 -28.03 13.43
CA ASP A 247 -33.10 -27.08 12.32
C ASP A 247 -31.62 -26.71 12.06
N PRO A 248 -30.98 -27.21 11.00
CA PRO A 248 -29.59 -26.90 10.71
C PRO A 248 -29.40 -25.49 10.12
N LEU A 249 -30.49 -24.78 9.75
CA LEU A 249 -30.41 -23.53 9.01
C LEU A 249 -29.58 -22.45 9.73
N PRO A 250 -29.71 -22.21 11.05
CA PRO A 250 -28.89 -21.22 11.74
C PRO A 250 -27.40 -21.53 11.67
N ILE A 251 -27.01 -22.80 11.83
CA ILE A 251 -25.59 -23.22 11.73
C ILE A 251 -25.08 -23.01 10.31
N ILE A 252 -25.87 -23.37 9.30
CA ILE A 252 -25.50 -23.19 7.89
C ILE A 252 -25.31 -21.71 7.57
N GLN A 253 -26.20 -20.84 8.06
CA GLN A 253 -26.08 -19.39 7.86
C GLN A 253 -24.83 -18.81 8.51
N VAL A 254 -24.58 -19.15 9.79
CA VAL A 254 -23.38 -18.73 10.51
C VAL A 254 -22.11 -19.22 9.83
N LYS A 255 -22.11 -20.47 9.32
CA LYS A 255 -20.96 -21.03 8.62
C LYS A 255 -20.68 -20.31 7.30
N ARG A 256 -21.71 -19.94 6.53
CA ARG A 256 -21.55 -19.15 5.30
C ARG A 256 -20.93 -17.78 5.60
N LEU A 257 -21.44 -17.08 6.60
CA LEU A 257 -20.88 -15.78 7.02
C LEU A 257 -19.42 -15.90 7.43
N TRP A 258 -19.07 -16.95 8.19
CA TRP A 258 -17.68 -17.23 8.54
C TRP A 258 -16.82 -17.47 7.28
N ASP A 259 -17.26 -18.32 6.36
CA ASP A 259 -16.49 -18.61 5.14
C ASP A 259 -16.27 -17.36 4.26
N ASP A 260 -17.28 -16.49 4.18
CA ASP A 260 -17.21 -15.22 3.46
C ASP A 260 -16.19 -14.27 4.13
N GLU A 261 -16.28 -14.05 5.45
CA GLU A 261 -15.36 -13.16 6.16
C GLU A 261 -13.92 -13.69 6.20
N GLU A 262 -13.72 -15.01 6.35
CA GLU A 262 -12.41 -15.64 6.25
C GLU A 262 -11.78 -15.38 4.88
N THR A 263 -12.59 -15.48 3.82
CA THR A 263 -12.17 -15.19 2.44
C THR A 263 -11.78 -13.73 2.27
N GLU A 264 -12.56 -12.79 2.81
CA GLU A 264 -12.26 -11.37 2.74
C GLU A 264 -10.98 -11.00 3.50
N ILE A 265 -10.77 -11.52 4.71
CA ILE A 265 -9.52 -11.31 5.46
C ILE A 265 -8.33 -11.92 4.71
N ALA A 266 -8.48 -13.11 4.12
CA ALA A 266 -7.43 -13.74 3.33
C ALA A 266 -7.03 -12.89 2.11
N LYS A 267 -7.99 -12.35 1.37
CA LYS A 267 -7.73 -11.43 0.25
C LYS A 267 -6.96 -10.18 0.69
N LYS A 268 -7.31 -9.60 1.84
CA LYS A 268 -6.58 -8.44 2.39
C LYS A 268 -5.13 -8.77 2.74
N ILE A 269 -4.89 -9.94 3.35
CA ILE A 269 -3.53 -10.44 3.64
C ILE A 269 -2.74 -10.64 2.35
N GLU A 270 -3.34 -11.23 1.31
CA GLU A 270 -2.71 -11.40 0.01
C GLU A 270 -2.35 -10.07 -0.63
N ALA A 271 -3.28 -9.10 -0.63
CA ALA A 271 -3.04 -7.76 -1.15
C ALA A 271 -1.94 -7.00 -0.39
N ALA A 272 -1.89 -7.13 0.94
CA ALA A 272 -0.82 -6.56 1.76
C ALA A 272 0.56 -7.17 1.42
N ASN A 273 0.62 -8.49 1.23
CA ASN A 273 1.83 -9.18 0.80
C ASN A 273 2.25 -8.77 -0.62
N ALA A 274 1.29 -8.59 -1.53
CA ALA A 274 1.55 -8.14 -2.88
C ALA A 274 2.12 -6.71 -2.88
N TYR A 275 1.53 -5.80 -2.10
CA TYR A 275 2.04 -4.45 -1.93
C TYR A 275 3.46 -4.42 -1.34
N ALA A 276 3.76 -5.26 -0.35
CA ALA A 276 5.11 -5.43 0.19
C ALA A 276 6.13 -5.86 -0.90
N LYS A 277 5.75 -6.78 -1.79
CA LYS A 277 6.57 -7.17 -2.96
C LYS A 277 6.72 -6.05 -3.99
N ALA A 278 5.69 -5.20 -4.16
CA ALA A 278 5.79 -4.04 -5.03
C ALA A 278 6.81 -3.02 -4.47
N LEU A 279 6.84 -2.80 -3.15
CA LEU A 279 7.86 -1.96 -2.52
C LEU A 279 9.28 -2.51 -2.75
N ASP A 280 9.48 -3.82 -2.66
CA ASP A 280 10.76 -4.46 -3.01
C ASP A 280 11.11 -4.21 -4.47
N SER A 281 10.15 -4.39 -5.38
CA SER A 281 10.35 -4.16 -6.82
C SER A 281 10.68 -2.70 -7.13
N ILE A 282 10.11 -1.74 -6.40
CA ILE A 282 10.42 -0.32 -6.50
C ILE A 282 11.85 -0.06 -6.03
N ALA A 283 12.23 -0.62 -4.89
CA ALA A 283 13.57 -0.48 -4.32
C ALA A 283 14.64 -1.06 -5.26
N GLU A 284 14.44 -2.28 -5.76
CA GLU A 284 15.34 -2.96 -6.68
C GLU A 284 15.40 -2.25 -8.05
N GLY A 285 14.25 -1.84 -8.59
CA GLY A 285 14.18 -1.08 -9.82
C GLY A 285 14.92 0.25 -9.72
N HIS A 286 14.73 0.98 -8.63
CA HIS A 286 15.46 2.22 -8.36
C HIS A 286 16.98 1.98 -8.25
N GLN A 287 17.39 0.95 -7.51
CA GLN A 287 18.80 0.57 -7.38
C GLN A 287 19.44 0.29 -8.75
N LYS A 288 18.74 -0.39 -9.66
CA LYS A 288 19.24 -0.67 -11.02
C LYS A 288 19.37 0.59 -11.87
N LEU A 289 18.44 1.54 -11.73
CA LEU A 289 18.54 2.84 -12.37
C LEU A 289 19.73 3.66 -11.80
N TYR A 290 19.95 3.60 -10.49
CA TYR A 290 21.11 4.21 -9.83
C TYR A 290 22.44 3.65 -10.35
N GLU A 291 22.57 2.32 -10.42
CA GLU A 291 23.76 1.64 -10.95
C GLU A 291 24.05 2.06 -12.39
N SER A 292 22.99 2.31 -13.17
CA SER A 292 23.07 2.62 -14.59
C SER A 292 22.91 4.11 -14.92
N ARG A 293 22.96 5.00 -13.92
CA ARG A 293 22.64 6.43 -14.06
C ARG A 293 23.49 7.19 -15.08
N ASN A 294 24.66 6.66 -15.44
CA ASN A 294 25.54 7.23 -16.47
C ASN A 294 25.21 6.75 -17.89
N ASN A 295 24.33 5.76 -18.04
CA ASN A 295 23.92 5.17 -19.31
C ASN A 295 22.45 4.69 -19.29
N LEU A 296 21.53 5.59 -18.96
CA LEU A 296 20.10 5.27 -18.81
C LEU A 296 19.41 4.79 -20.09
N GLY A 297 20.04 5.01 -21.26
CA GLY A 297 19.53 4.56 -22.55
C GLY A 297 19.96 3.18 -22.98
N SER A 298 20.72 2.48 -22.16
CA SER A 298 21.17 1.13 -22.53
C SER A 298 19.95 0.21 -22.67
N LYS A 299 20.02 -0.72 -23.63
CA LYS A 299 18.97 -1.74 -23.83
C LYS A 299 18.72 -2.55 -22.54
N GLU A 300 19.76 -2.74 -21.73
CA GLU A 300 19.68 -3.44 -20.46
C GLU A 300 18.86 -2.65 -19.43
N VAL A 301 19.07 -1.33 -19.32
CA VAL A 301 18.29 -0.45 -18.42
C VAL A 301 16.82 -0.44 -18.83
N VAL A 302 16.56 -0.28 -20.13
CA VAL A 302 15.21 -0.31 -20.69
C VAL A 302 14.52 -1.64 -20.35
N ARG A 303 15.19 -2.77 -20.59
CA ARG A 303 14.63 -4.10 -20.28
C ARG A 303 14.36 -4.25 -18.78
N THR A 304 15.26 -3.77 -17.93
CA THR A 304 15.15 -3.86 -16.48
C THR A 304 13.97 -3.03 -15.97
N ALA A 305 13.87 -1.76 -16.37
CA ALA A 305 12.76 -0.89 -15.99
C ALA A 305 11.39 -1.45 -16.43
N LEU A 306 11.30 -1.97 -17.66
CA LEU A 306 10.08 -2.62 -18.16
C LEU A 306 9.72 -3.91 -17.40
N THR A 307 10.73 -4.64 -16.92
CA THR A 307 10.51 -5.86 -16.11
C THR A 307 9.88 -5.51 -14.77
N TYR A 308 10.46 -4.56 -14.03
CA TYR A 308 9.88 -4.12 -12.77
C TYR A 308 8.51 -3.45 -12.95
N ALA A 309 8.31 -2.68 -14.02
CA ALA A 309 7.00 -2.11 -14.33
C ALA A 309 5.93 -3.20 -14.47
N LYS A 310 6.23 -4.29 -15.20
CA LYS A 310 5.31 -5.43 -15.35
C LYS A 310 5.04 -6.14 -14.03
N THR A 311 6.08 -6.37 -13.21
CA THR A 311 5.92 -6.98 -11.89
C THR A 311 5.00 -6.13 -11.01
N ILE A 312 5.22 -4.82 -10.95
CA ILE A 312 4.37 -3.90 -10.18
C ILE A 312 2.94 -3.88 -10.73
N GLN A 313 2.76 -3.86 -12.05
CA GLN A 313 1.44 -3.86 -12.67
C GLN A 313 0.65 -5.14 -12.36
N SER A 314 1.32 -6.31 -12.31
CA SER A 314 0.64 -7.55 -11.90
C SER A 314 0.11 -7.48 -10.47
N VAL A 315 0.85 -6.82 -9.56
CA VAL A 315 0.42 -6.60 -8.18
C VAL A 315 -0.78 -5.66 -8.08
N VAL A 316 -0.87 -4.63 -8.94
CA VAL A 316 -2.02 -3.70 -8.96
C VAL A 316 -3.33 -4.43 -9.21
N GLU A 317 -3.34 -5.39 -10.13
CA GLU A 317 -4.54 -6.17 -10.46
C GLU A 317 -5.00 -7.06 -9.31
N ASP A 318 -4.06 -7.62 -8.54
CA ASP A 318 -4.41 -8.40 -7.35
C ASP A 318 -4.94 -7.52 -6.22
N PHE A 319 -4.39 -6.31 -6.06
CA PHE A 319 -4.89 -5.35 -5.05
C PHE A 319 -6.34 -4.93 -5.31
N ARG A 320 -6.74 -4.73 -6.57
CA ARG A 320 -8.13 -4.37 -6.96
C ARG A 320 -9.18 -5.42 -6.59
N LYS A 321 -8.78 -6.67 -6.36
CA LYS A 321 -9.70 -7.74 -5.96
C LYS A 321 -9.98 -7.74 -4.46
N ALA A 322 -9.13 -7.09 -3.68
CA ALA A 322 -9.21 -7.07 -2.21
C ALA A 322 -9.78 -5.77 -1.63
N PHE A 323 -9.68 -4.65 -2.36
CA PHE A 323 -10.15 -3.31 -1.98
C PHE A 323 -10.78 -2.59 -3.17
#